data_AF-M7XB03-F1
#
_entry.id   AF-M7XB03-F1
#
_cell.length_a   1.000
_cell.length_b   1.000
_cell.length_c   1.000
_cell.angle_alpha   90.00
_cell.angle_beta   90.00
_cell.angle_gamma   90.00
#
_symmetry.space_group_name_H-M   'P 1'
#
loop_
_entity.id
_entity.type
_entity.pdbx_description
1 polymer ?
#
loop_
_entity_poly.entity_id
_entity_poly.type
_entity_poly.pdbx_seq_one_letter_code
_entity_poly.pdbx_strand_id
1 'polypeptide(L)'
;MKFPDSESILRFVGAGKRLHVSTDCILKGIIEKAWNHKPSDRPTFKELGTELEAIYKKTSDKSKSDSHNKNHSESTKTNTKSKDISSSEIKLTTNTTTNTVEDQGESIEASASSQMVDNN
;
A
#
# COMPACT_ATOMS: atom_id res chain seq x y z
N MET A 1 -9.01 -14.88 23.93
CA MET A 1 -7.76 -15.07 23.16
C MET A 1 -6.90 -13.83 23.36
N LYS A 2 -5.61 -13.99 23.68
CA LYS A 2 -4.67 -12.87 23.83
C LYS A 2 -3.91 -12.69 22.51
N PHE A 3 -3.85 -11.47 22.01
CA PHE A 3 -3.04 -11.16 20.83
C PHE A 3 -1.54 -11.30 21.17
N PRO A 4 -0.70 -11.80 20.26
CA PRO A 4 0.74 -11.88 20.50
C PRO A 4 1.35 -10.50 20.79
N ASP A 5 2.38 -10.45 21.63
CA ASP A 5 3.12 -9.21 21.87
C ASP A 5 3.98 -8.82 20.65
N SER A 6 4.39 -7.55 20.59
CA SER A 6 5.15 -7.01 19.46
C SER A 6 6.49 -7.71 19.24
N GLU A 7 7.18 -8.13 20.29
CA GLU A 7 8.47 -8.81 20.21
C GLU A 7 8.32 -10.20 19.57
N SER A 8 7.28 -10.94 19.97
CA SER A 8 6.95 -12.24 19.38
C SER A 8 6.61 -12.14 17.89
N ILE A 9 5.90 -11.08 17.48
CA ILE A 9 5.55 -10.79 16.08
C ILE A 9 6.81 -10.44 15.30
N LEU A 10 7.67 -9.57 15.86
CA LEU A 10 8.91 -9.15 15.22
C LEU A 10 9.84 -10.34 15.00
N ARG A 11 9.98 -11.23 16.00
CA ARG A 11 10.77 -12.47 15.86
C ARG A 11 10.19 -13.39 14.80
N PHE A 12 8.87 -13.54 14.74
CA PHE A 12 8.19 -14.38 13.76
C PHE A 12 8.42 -13.89 12.32
N VAL A 13 8.15 -12.61 12.06
CA VAL A 13 8.31 -12.00 10.73
C VAL A 13 9.80 -11.84 10.36
N GLY A 14 10.64 -11.51 11.34
CA GLY A 14 12.09 -11.42 11.19
C GLY A 14 12.74 -12.74 10.80
N ALA A 15 12.19 -13.87 11.25
CA ALA A 15 12.58 -15.21 10.81
C ALA A 15 12.05 -15.59 9.40
N GLY A 16 11.47 -14.64 8.66
CA GLY A 16 10.91 -14.86 7.33
C GLY A 16 9.55 -15.57 7.32
N LYS A 17 8.94 -15.82 8.48
CA LYS A 17 7.63 -16.48 8.57
C LYS A 17 6.50 -15.48 8.35
N ARG A 18 5.38 -15.97 7.83
CA ARG A 18 4.17 -15.19 7.57
C ARG A 18 2.94 -15.97 8.00
N LEU A 19 1.83 -15.26 8.16
CA LEU A 19 0.55 -15.90 8.45
C LEU A 19 0.14 -16.81 7.29
N HIS A 20 -0.45 -17.95 7.63
CA HIS A 20 -1.01 -18.84 6.61
C HIS A 20 -2.19 -18.15 5.93
N VAL A 21 -2.16 -18.11 4.60
CA VAL A 21 -3.28 -17.69 3.78
C VAL A 21 -3.92 -18.93 3.17
N SER A 22 -5.22 -19.10 3.42
CA SER A 22 -5.98 -20.24 2.89
C SER A 22 -5.85 -20.35 1.37
N THR A 23 -5.80 -21.56 0.85
CA THR A 23 -5.79 -21.85 -0.59
C THR A 23 -7.02 -21.33 -1.31
N ASP A 24 -8.14 -21.18 -0.61
CA ASP A 24 -9.40 -20.70 -1.17
C ASP A 24 -9.46 -19.16 -1.21
N CYS A 25 -8.45 -18.49 -0.66
CA CYS A 25 -8.33 -17.04 -0.75
C CYS A 25 -7.89 -16.64 -2.16
N ILE A 26 -8.80 -15.97 -2.87
CA ILE A 26 -8.55 -15.46 -4.24
C ILE A 26 -7.34 -14.50 -4.27
N LEU A 27 -7.08 -13.80 -3.16
CA LEU A 27 -5.99 -12.84 -3.02
C LEU A 27 -4.67 -13.47 -2.52
N LYS A 28 -4.61 -14.80 -2.34
CA LYS A 28 -3.44 -15.48 -1.75
C LYS A 28 -2.12 -15.08 -2.41
N GLY A 29 -2.06 -15.14 -3.74
CA GLY A 29 -0.84 -14.81 -4.47
C GLY A 29 -0.38 -13.37 -4.26
N ILE A 30 -1.32 -12.43 -4.19
CA ILE A 30 -1.03 -11.01 -3.94
C ILE A 30 -0.48 -10.82 -2.52
N ILE A 31 -1.13 -11.42 -1.52
CA ILE A 31 -0.73 -11.29 -0.11
C ILE A 31 0.68 -11.87 0.10
N GLU A 32 0.96 -13.05 -0.44
CA GLU A 32 2.26 -13.70 -0.32
C GLU A 32 3.39 -12.88 -0.99
N LYS A 33 3.14 -12.34 -2.20
CA LYS A 33 4.10 -11.46 -2.89
C LYS A 33 4.35 -10.16 -2.11
N ALA A 34 3.30 -9.52 -1.60
CA ALA A 34 3.41 -8.29 -0.82
C ALA A 34 4.17 -8.50 0.50
N TRP A 35 4.13 -9.72 1.05
CA TRP A 35 4.86 -10.12 2.24
C TRP A 35 6.26 -10.68 1.98
N ASN A 36 6.83 -10.45 0.80
CA ASN A 36 8.21 -10.85 0.56
C ASN A 36 9.14 -10.21 1.63
N HIS A 37 10.05 -11.03 2.17
CA HIS A 37 11.00 -10.60 3.20
C HIS A 37 11.94 -9.52 2.65
N LYS A 38 12.37 -9.65 1.39
CA LYS A 38 13.17 -8.65 0.68
C LYS A 38 12.26 -7.53 0.17
N PRO A 39 12.48 -6.27 0.56
CA PRO A 39 11.67 -5.15 0.08
C PRO A 39 11.71 -4.98 -1.44
N SER A 40 12.85 -5.23 -2.08
CA SER A 40 13.03 -5.12 -3.54
C SER A 40 12.21 -6.13 -4.34
N ASP A 41 11.84 -7.26 -3.73
CA ASP A 41 11.05 -8.30 -4.38
C ASP A 41 9.54 -8.10 -4.14
N ARG A 42 9.15 -7.05 -3.39
CA ARG A 42 7.74 -6.72 -3.19
C ARG A 42 7.20 -6.03 -4.43
N PRO A 43 5.97 -6.36 -4.86
CA PRO A 43 5.36 -5.69 -6.00
C PRO A 43 5.11 -4.21 -5.70
N THR A 44 5.23 -3.40 -6.73
CA THR A 44 4.82 -2.00 -6.72
C THR A 44 3.29 -1.90 -6.67
N PHE A 45 2.77 -0.74 -6.25
CA PHE A 45 1.32 -0.49 -6.29
C PHE A 45 0.71 -0.61 -7.68
N LYS A 46 1.47 -0.31 -8.74
CA LYS A 46 1.02 -0.46 -10.13
C LYS A 46 0.81 -1.94 -10.50
N GLU A 47 1.74 -2.81 -10.11
CA GLU A 47 1.64 -4.25 -10.33
C GLU A 47 0.49 -4.85 -9.51
N LEU A 48 0.37 -4.45 -8.24
CA LEU A 48 -0.75 -4.84 -7.38
C LEU A 48 -2.10 -4.43 -7.98
N GLY A 49 -2.23 -3.19 -8.45
CA GLY A 49 -3.46 -2.71 -9.09
C GLY A 49 -3.82 -3.51 -10.33
N THR A 50 -2.83 -3.88 -11.15
CA THR A 50 -3.05 -4.70 -12.36
C THR A 50 -3.53 -6.11 -11.99
N GLU A 51 -2.92 -6.74 -10.98
CA GLU A 51 -3.31 -8.08 -10.52
C GLU A 51 -4.69 -8.09 -9.86
N LEU A 52 -5.02 -7.05 -9.07
CA LEU A 52 -6.34 -6.87 -8.46
C LEU A 52 -7.43 -6.66 -9.49
N GLU A 53 -7.19 -5.84 -10.52
CA GLU A 53 -8.15 -5.60 -11.61
C GLU A 53 -8.46 -6.90 -12.37
N ALA A 54 -7.44 -7.72 -12.65
CA ALA A 54 -7.62 -9.01 -13.30
C ALA A 54 -8.48 -9.97 -12.46
N ILE A 55 -8.25 -10.01 -11.15
CA ILE A 55 -9.06 -10.78 -10.21
C ILE A 55 -10.51 -10.26 -10.19
N TYR A 56 -10.69 -8.94 -10.09
CA TYR A 56 -11.99 -8.30 -10.05
C TYR A 56 -12.84 -8.67 -11.29
N LYS A 57 -12.26 -8.54 -12.49
CA LYS A 57 -12.91 -8.94 -13.75
C LYS A 57 -13.32 -10.41 -13.74
N LYS A 58 -12.42 -11.31 -13.36
CA LYS A 58 -12.68 -12.75 -13.29
C LYS A 58 -13.80 -13.10 -12.31
N THR A 59 -13.94 -12.36 -11.21
CA THR A 59 -15.05 -12.54 -10.25
C THR A 59 -16.36 -11.91 -10.72
N SER A 60 -16.31 -10.82 -11.49
CA SER A 60 -17.49 -10.13 -12.02
C SER A 60 -18.13 -10.87 -13.20
N ASP A 61 -17.32 -11.43 -14.10
CA ASP A 61 -17.82 -12.13 -15.29
C ASP A 61 -18.52 -13.45 -14.96
N LYS A 62 -18.16 -14.08 -13.82
CA LYS A 62 -18.79 -15.32 -13.34
C LYS A 62 -20.22 -15.13 -12.83
N SER A 63 -20.67 -13.89 -12.65
CA SER A 63 -22.03 -13.56 -12.18
C SER A 63 -23.05 -13.35 -13.31
N LYS A 64 -22.63 -13.34 -14.59
CA LYS A 64 -23.47 -12.96 -15.73
C LYS A 64 -24.01 -14.14 -16.55
N SER A 65 -23.80 -15.39 -16.17
CA SER A 65 -24.13 -16.54 -17.03
C SER A 65 -25.54 -17.12 -16.89
N ASP A 66 -26.40 -16.63 -15.97
CA ASP A 66 -27.73 -17.24 -15.75
C ASP A 66 -28.94 -16.38 -16.18
N SER A 67 -28.76 -15.32 -16.97
CA SER A 67 -29.90 -14.55 -17.52
C SER A 67 -30.00 -14.61 -19.04
N HIS A 68 -30.31 -15.79 -19.58
CA HIS A 68 -30.95 -15.91 -20.90
C HIS A 68 -32.48 -15.86 -20.73
N ASN A 69 -33.01 -14.65 -20.54
CA ASN A 69 -34.37 -14.34 -20.96
C ASN A 69 -34.28 -13.14 -21.92
N LYS A 70 -34.24 -13.45 -23.23
CA LYS A 70 -34.41 -12.46 -24.29
C LYS A 70 -35.87 -12.01 -24.29
N ASN A 71 -36.16 -10.83 -23.76
CA ASN A 71 -37.28 -10.05 -24.25
C ASN A 71 -36.75 -8.70 -24.74
N HIS A 72 -36.76 -8.59 -26.06
CA HIS A 72 -36.50 -7.39 -26.81
C HIS A 72 -37.64 -6.42 -26.56
N SER A 73 -37.39 -5.27 -25.93
CA SER A 73 -38.31 -4.15 -26.02
C SER A 73 -37.52 -2.85 -26.09
N GLU A 74 -37.72 -2.22 -27.22
CA GLU A 74 -37.11 -1.00 -27.73
C GLU A 74 -37.71 0.26 -27.10
N SER A 75 -36.98 1.38 -27.20
CA SER A 75 -37.39 2.77 -26.94
C SER A 75 -37.38 3.21 -25.45
N THR A 76 -36.91 4.39 -25.03
CA THR A 76 -36.59 5.69 -25.67
C THR A 76 -35.47 6.41 -24.88
N LYS A 77 -34.76 7.33 -25.55
CA LYS A 77 -33.82 8.29 -24.97
C LYS A 77 -34.54 9.31 -24.07
N THR A 78 -33.99 9.60 -22.89
CA THR A 78 -34.14 10.90 -22.22
C THR A 78 -32.80 11.36 -21.66
N ASN A 79 -32.31 12.49 -22.17
CA ASN A 79 -31.21 13.25 -21.57
C ASN A 79 -31.82 14.12 -20.47
N THR A 80 -31.39 13.93 -19.22
CA THR A 80 -31.66 14.91 -18.16
C THR A 80 -30.36 15.24 -17.44
N LYS A 81 -29.84 16.43 -17.77
CA LYS A 81 -28.74 17.11 -17.11
C LYS A 81 -29.23 17.65 -15.75
N SER A 82 -28.51 17.37 -14.67
CA SER A 82 -28.53 18.08 -13.38
C SER A 82 -27.23 17.71 -12.67
N LYS A 83 -26.15 18.50 -12.78
CA LYS A 83 -25.79 19.74 -12.06
C LYS A 83 -25.81 19.60 -10.53
N ASP A 84 -24.58 19.47 -10.02
CA ASP A 84 -24.00 19.83 -8.73
C ASP A 84 -24.52 19.18 -7.43
N ILE A 85 -23.64 18.36 -6.83
CA ILE A 85 -23.61 18.12 -5.38
C ILE A 85 -22.23 18.44 -4.80
N SER A 86 -22.15 19.65 -4.25
CA SER A 86 -21.43 20.03 -3.02
C SER A 86 -20.13 19.30 -2.67
N SER A 87 -19.00 19.96 -2.91
CA SER A 87 -17.73 19.66 -2.24
C SER A 87 -17.81 20.10 -0.78
N SER A 88 -17.88 19.14 0.14
CA SER A 88 -17.60 19.41 1.56
C SER A 88 -16.12 19.14 1.83
N GLU A 89 -15.42 20.20 2.23
CA GLU A 89 -14.03 20.21 2.65
C GLU A 89 -13.83 19.29 3.86
N ILE A 90 -12.97 18.28 3.73
CA ILE A 90 -12.41 17.57 4.88
C ILE A 90 -11.05 18.22 5.16
N LYS A 91 -11.04 19.17 6.09
CA LYS A 91 -9.84 19.79 6.64
C LYS A 91 -9.03 18.71 7.37
N LEU A 92 -8.04 18.11 6.72
CA LEU A 92 -7.01 17.34 7.42
C LEU A 92 -6.14 18.33 8.20
N THR A 93 -6.35 18.37 9.52
CA THR A 93 -5.42 19.02 10.45
C THR A 93 -4.17 18.15 10.54
N THR A 94 -3.08 18.63 9.95
CA THR A 94 -1.75 18.05 10.09
C THR A 94 -1.21 18.40 11.47
N ASN A 95 -1.23 17.45 12.40
CA ASN A 95 -0.49 17.57 13.65
C ASN A 95 0.97 17.15 13.38
N THR A 96 1.79 18.10 12.92
CA THR A 96 3.25 17.93 12.91
C THR A 96 3.76 18.21 14.31
N THR A 97 4.05 17.16 15.08
CA THR A 97 4.87 17.25 16.28
C THR A 97 6.32 17.40 15.84
N THR A 98 6.81 18.64 15.76
CA THR A 98 8.24 18.92 15.74
C THR A 98 8.79 18.67 17.13
N ASN A 99 9.51 17.56 17.31
CA ASN A 99 10.33 17.37 18.48
C ASN A 99 11.45 18.41 18.45
N THR A 100 11.37 19.36 19.38
CA THR A 100 12.49 20.18 19.82
C THR A 100 13.61 19.24 20.28
N VAL A 101 14.68 19.16 19.50
CA VAL A 101 15.98 18.73 20.02
C VAL A 101 16.83 19.98 19.99
N GLU A 102 17.05 20.52 21.19
CA GLU A 102 18.13 21.45 21.47
C GLU A 102 19.43 20.73 21.13
N ASP A 103 20.16 21.21 20.14
CA ASP A 103 21.60 20.98 20.08
C ASP A 103 22.29 22.22 19.55
N GLN A 104 23.39 22.53 20.20
CA GLN A 104 24.04 23.82 20.21
C GLN A 104 24.64 24.13 18.83
N GLY A 105 24.43 25.36 18.39
CA GLY A 105 25.11 25.86 17.22
C GLY A 105 26.60 26.01 17.48
N GLU A 106 27.42 25.54 16.55
CA GLU A 106 28.65 26.23 16.24
C GLU A 106 28.98 26.11 14.75
N SER A 107 29.36 27.26 14.19
CA SER A 107 29.52 27.57 12.79
C SER A 107 30.69 26.84 12.11
N ILE A 108 30.45 26.58 10.82
CA ILE A 108 31.38 26.54 9.69
C ILE A 108 32.78 27.14 9.88
N GLU A 109 33.83 26.47 9.38
CA GLU A 109 34.70 26.91 8.27
C GLU A 109 36.03 26.13 8.18
N ALA A 110 36.51 26.04 6.93
CA ALA A 110 37.88 25.83 6.45
C ALA A 110 38.60 24.45 6.52
N SER A 111 38.81 23.92 5.31
CA SER A 111 39.76 22.88 4.89
C SER A 111 41.25 23.26 5.09
N ALA A 112 42.10 22.30 5.49
CA ALA A 112 43.46 22.08 4.91
C ALA A 112 44.20 20.85 5.50
N SER A 113 44.39 19.84 4.64
CA SER A 113 45.62 19.08 4.30
C SER A 113 46.55 18.42 5.36
N SER A 114 46.77 17.14 5.07
CA SER A 114 48.01 16.31 5.12
C SER A 114 48.52 15.69 6.43
N GLN A 115 48.41 14.36 6.39
CA GLN A 115 49.09 13.32 7.14
C GLN A 115 50.58 13.23 6.76
N MET A 116 51.47 13.16 7.76
CA MET A 116 52.80 12.56 7.69
C MET A 116 53.20 12.03 9.08
N VAL A 117 53.95 10.94 9.05
CA VAL A 117 54.21 9.99 10.14
C VAL A 117 55.66 10.12 10.63
N ASP A 118 55.89 9.70 11.88
CA ASP A 118 57.12 9.12 12.45
C ASP A 118 58.39 9.93 12.87
N ASN A 119 58.85 9.55 14.08
CA ASN A 119 60.20 9.37 14.62
C ASN A 119 61.13 10.58 14.95
N ASN A 120 61.31 10.84 16.25
CA ASN A 120 62.49 10.41 17.05
C ASN A 120 62.45 10.97 18.48
#